data_AF-A0A011PM32-F1
#
_entry.id   AF-A0A011PM32-F1
#
_cell.length_a   1.000
_cell.length_b   1.000
_cell.length_c   1.000
_cell.angle_alpha   90.00
_cell.angle_beta   90.00
_cell.angle_gamma   90.00
#
_symmetry.space_group_name_H-M   'P 1'
#
loop_
_entity.id
_entity.type
_entity.pdbx_description
1 polymer ?
#
loop_
_entity_poly.entity_id
_entity_poly.type
_entity_poly.pdbx_seq_one_letter_code
_entity_poly.pdbx_strand_id
1 'polypeptide(L)'
;MGVKRKQHGAQFKAQVAMAALSGEKTLADLSAEYGVHPTMISTWKQELVKRAGELFERGGKTAADPQKAIDRLHQKIGQLQVERDFLVGQPAIARLLKGGRPQRSSKRTHFRSRKLTHHLSHFFARANSVLRLGEGSRANPHKLAYQHIARQALCRLRSCGKIEL
;
A
#
# COMPACT_ATOMS: atom_id res chain seq x y z
N MET A 1 -22.30 -37.81 -22.24
CA MET A 1 -23.09 -36.78 -21.51
C MET A 1 -22.88 -36.97 -20.02
N GLY A 2 -22.13 -36.08 -19.36
CA GLY A 2 -21.85 -36.22 -17.92
C GLY A 2 -23.05 -35.74 -17.09
N VAL A 3 -23.59 -36.61 -16.22
CA VAL A 3 -24.68 -36.24 -15.31
C VAL A 3 -24.15 -35.27 -14.26
N LYS A 4 -24.69 -34.03 -14.25
CA LYS A 4 -24.36 -33.03 -13.24
C LYS A 4 -24.93 -33.47 -11.89
N ARG A 5 -24.06 -33.80 -10.94
CA ARG A 5 -24.46 -34.22 -9.58
C ARG A 5 -25.17 -33.07 -8.86
N LYS A 6 -26.30 -33.35 -8.23
CA LYS A 6 -26.99 -32.40 -7.35
C LYS A 6 -26.10 -32.09 -6.14
N GLN A 7 -25.84 -30.82 -5.90
CA GLN A 7 -25.09 -30.37 -4.72
C GLN A 7 -26.09 -30.01 -3.62
N HIS A 8 -25.84 -30.50 -2.42
CA HIS A 8 -26.64 -30.20 -1.23
C HIS A 8 -25.88 -29.24 -0.32
N GLY A 9 -26.58 -28.25 0.24
CA GLY A 9 -26.02 -27.28 1.18
C GLY A 9 -25.61 -27.92 2.51
N ALA A 10 -24.68 -27.29 3.22
CA ALA A 10 -24.15 -27.81 4.49
C ALA A 10 -25.23 -28.00 5.57
N GLN A 11 -26.13 -27.03 5.71
CA GLN A 11 -27.25 -27.08 6.66
C GLN A 11 -28.18 -28.27 6.39
N PHE A 12 -28.51 -28.51 5.12
CA PHE A 12 -29.37 -29.62 4.71
C PHE A 12 -28.73 -30.98 5.03
N LYS A 13 -27.44 -31.14 4.72
CA LYS A 13 -26.70 -32.37 5.06
C LYS A 13 -26.69 -32.62 6.57
N ALA A 14 -26.47 -31.57 7.36
CA ALA A 14 -26.48 -31.66 8.82
C ALA A 14 -27.87 -32.07 9.34
N GLN A 15 -28.96 -31.47 8.84
CA GLN A 15 -30.32 -31.81 9.24
C GLN A 15 -30.66 -33.28 8.95
N VAL A 16 -30.34 -33.76 7.74
CA VAL A 16 -30.57 -35.15 7.34
C VAL A 16 -29.70 -36.12 8.16
N ALA A 17 -28.44 -35.77 8.41
CA ALA A 17 -27.55 -36.57 9.25
C ALA A 17 -28.02 -36.65 10.71
N MET A 18 -28.56 -35.55 11.26
CA MET A 18 -29.15 -35.53 12.61
C MET A 18 -30.40 -36.40 12.68
N ALA A 19 -31.31 -36.31 11.70
CA ALA A 19 -32.48 -37.17 11.63
C ALA A 19 -32.11 -38.67 11.53
N ALA A 20 -31.06 -38.99 10.76
CA ALA A 20 -30.51 -40.34 10.65
C ALA A 20 -29.77 -40.82 11.92
N LEU A 21 -29.33 -39.90 12.78
CA LEU A 21 -28.74 -40.22 14.09
C LEU A 21 -29.80 -40.48 15.15
N SER A 22 -30.91 -39.73 15.14
CA SER A 22 -32.02 -39.93 16.07
C SER A 22 -32.63 -41.34 15.97
N GLY A 23 -32.59 -41.96 14.78
CA GLY A 23 -33.02 -43.35 14.58
C GLY A 23 -34.54 -43.56 14.53
N GLU A 24 -35.33 -42.47 14.60
CA GLU A 24 -36.80 -42.51 14.55
C GLU A 24 -37.35 -42.94 13.18
N LYS A 25 -36.59 -42.70 12.10
CA LYS A 25 -36.97 -43.02 10.71
C LYS A 25 -35.90 -43.89 10.08
N THR A 26 -36.32 -44.85 9.25
CA THR A 26 -35.36 -45.68 8.52
C THR A 26 -34.68 -44.88 7.40
N LEU A 27 -33.54 -45.35 6.90
CA LEU A 27 -32.86 -44.70 5.77
C LEU A 27 -33.73 -44.66 4.50
N ALA A 28 -34.65 -45.60 4.34
CA ALA A 28 -35.61 -45.63 3.23
C ALA A 28 -36.67 -44.53 3.38
N ASP A 29 -37.20 -44.33 4.59
CA ASP A 29 -38.18 -43.29 4.87
C ASP A 29 -37.58 -41.89 4.71
N LEU A 30 -36.35 -41.70 5.23
CA LEU A 30 -35.60 -40.45 5.05
C LEU A 30 -35.26 -40.20 3.57
N SER A 31 -34.99 -41.26 2.80
CA SER A 31 -34.79 -41.14 1.37
C SER A 31 -36.05 -40.67 0.65
N ALA A 32 -37.23 -41.13 1.07
CA ALA A 32 -38.51 -40.73 0.50
C ALA A 32 -38.88 -39.28 0.88
N GLU A 33 -38.68 -38.90 2.14
CA GLU A 33 -39.02 -37.58 2.67
C GLU A 33 -38.11 -36.47 2.10
N TYR A 34 -36.80 -36.70 2.06
CA TYR A 34 -35.83 -35.70 1.63
C TYR A 34 -35.41 -35.85 0.16
N GLY A 35 -35.84 -36.92 -0.52
CA GLY A 35 -35.49 -37.21 -1.92
C GLY A 35 -34.00 -37.50 -2.13
N VAL A 36 -33.32 -38.07 -1.14
CA VAL A 36 -31.87 -38.32 -1.13
C VAL A 36 -31.58 -39.81 -1.06
N HIS A 37 -30.65 -40.31 -1.88
CA HIS A 37 -30.29 -41.73 -1.90
C HIS A 37 -29.77 -42.23 -0.52
N PRO A 38 -30.20 -43.40 -0.03
CA PRO A 38 -29.84 -43.92 1.31
C PRO A 38 -28.33 -43.98 1.59
N THR A 39 -27.52 -44.31 0.59
CA THR A 39 -26.05 -44.32 0.70
C THR A 39 -25.48 -42.96 1.08
N MET A 40 -26.01 -41.87 0.52
CA MET A 40 -25.56 -40.51 0.84
C MET A 40 -25.90 -40.12 2.28
N ILE A 41 -27.10 -40.51 2.73
CA ILE A 41 -27.56 -40.29 4.11
C ILE A 41 -26.61 -40.99 5.09
N SER A 42 -26.24 -42.24 4.80
CA SER A 42 -25.25 -42.98 5.59
C SER A 42 -23.88 -42.29 5.61
N THR A 43 -23.40 -41.79 4.45
CA THR A 43 -22.14 -41.05 4.37
C THR A 43 -22.19 -39.79 5.25
N TRP A 44 -23.25 -38.99 5.17
CA TRP A 44 -23.37 -37.77 5.96
C TRP A 44 -23.50 -38.04 7.46
N LYS A 45 -24.22 -39.10 7.84
CA LYS A 45 -24.28 -39.58 9.23
C LYS A 45 -22.88 -39.88 9.76
N GLN A 46 -22.07 -40.63 9.00
CA GLN A 46 -20.70 -40.96 9.39
C GLN A 46 -19.80 -39.72 9.43
N GLU A 47 -19.91 -38.81 8.47
CA GLU A 47 -19.16 -37.55 8.47
C GLU A 47 -19.48 -36.70 9.71
N LEU A 48 -20.75 -36.63 10.09
CA LEU A 48 -21.18 -35.87 11.26
C LEU A 48 -20.61 -36.47 12.55
N VAL A 49 -20.66 -37.79 12.71
CA VAL A 49 -20.07 -38.47 13.88
C VAL A 49 -18.56 -38.27 13.95
N LYS A 50 -17.85 -38.39 12.83
CA LYS A 50 -16.39 -38.20 12.76
C LYS A 50 -15.98 -36.77 13.13
N ARG A 51 -16.67 -35.79 12.58
CA ARG A 51 -16.37 -34.36 12.80
C ARG A 51 -16.97 -33.80 14.09
N ALA A 52 -17.92 -34.51 14.72
CA ALA A 52 -18.51 -34.06 15.98
C ALA A 52 -17.45 -33.83 17.07
N GLY A 53 -16.44 -34.72 17.16
CA GLY A 53 -15.31 -34.53 18.08
C GLY A 53 -14.53 -33.24 17.82
N GLU A 54 -14.28 -32.92 16.54
CA GLU A 54 -13.57 -31.69 16.13
C GLU A 54 -14.33 -30.42 16.52
N LEU A 55 -15.67 -30.47 16.65
CA LEU A 55 -16.47 -29.32 17.08
C LEU A 55 -16.31 -29.03 18.58
N PHE A 56 -16.07 -30.07 19.39
CA PHE A 56 -15.88 -29.94 20.83
C PHE A 56 -14.41 -29.73 21.21
N GLU A 57 -13.47 -30.04 20.33
CA GLU A 57 -12.09 -29.59 20.45
C GLU A 57 -12.04 -28.05 20.35
N ARG A 58 -11.96 -27.39 21.51
CA ARG A 58 -11.88 -25.93 21.65
C ARG A 58 -10.63 -25.41 20.94
N GLY A 59 -10.78 -25.04 19.66
CA GLY A 59 -9.69 -24.55 18.82
C GLY A 59 -9.56 -25.24 17.46
N GLY A 60 -10.68 -25.67 16.85
CA GLY A 60 -10.72 -26.26 15.51
C GLY A 60 -9.85 -25.50 14.50
N LYS A 61 -8.89 -26.22 13.92
CA LYS A 61 -7.79 -25.73 13.06
C LYS A 61 -8.22 -25.17 11.69
N THR A 62 -9.47 -24.70 11.51
CA THR A 62 -10.08 -24.52 10.17
C THR A 62 -10.53 -23.10 9.84
N ALA A 63 -10.04 -22.09 10.56
CA ALA A 63 -9.91 -20.78 9.95
C ALA A 63 -8.44 -20.40 10.08
N ALA A 64 -7.72 -20.34 8.96
CA ALA A 64 -6.58 -19.44 8.88
C ALA A 64 -7.09 -18.12 9.45
N ASP A 65 -6.54 -17.72 10.59
CA ASP A 65 -7.06 -16.67 11.44
C ASP A 65 -7.53 -15.51 10.55
N PRO A 66 -8.86 -15.27 10.42
CA PRO A 66 -9.37 -14.31 9.46
C PRO A 66 -8.72 -12.95 9.67
N GLN A 67 -8.33 -12.66 10.92
CA GLN A 67 -7.56 -11.50 11.29
C GLN A 67 -6.20 -11.44 10.58
N LYS A 68 -5.43 -12.54 10.54
CA LYS A 68 -4.15 -12.60 9.81
C LYS A 68 -4.32 -12.41 8.30
N ALA A 69 -5.41 -12.89 7.73
CA ALA A 69 -5.72 -12.66 6.32
C ALA A 69 -6.05 -11.17 6.07
N ILE A 70 -6.85 -10.57 6.95
CA ILE A 70 -7.18 -9.14 6.93
C ILE A 70 -5.91 -8.28 7.06
N ASP A 71 -5.02 -8.61 8.00
CA ASP A 71 -3.76 -7.88 8.22
C ASP A 71 -2.84 -7.94 6.99
N ARG A 72 -2.73 -9.11 6.35
CA ARG A 72 -1.98 -9.28 5.10
C ARG A 72 -2.57 -8.43 3.96
N LEU A 73 -3.90 -8.38 3.85
CA LEU A 73 -4.58 -7.56 2.85
C LEU A 73 -4.35 -6.07 3.12
N HIS A 74 -4.45 -5.60 4.36
CA HIS A 74 -4.15 -4.22 4.74
C HIS A 74 -2.69 -3.83 4.43
N GLN A 75 -1.74 -4.72 4.73
CA GLN A 75 -0.33 -4.50 4.36
C GLN A 75 -0.16 -4.35 2.85
N LYS A 76 -0.85 -5.18 2.05
CA LYS A 76 -0.76 -5.11 0.59
C LYS A 76 -1.41 -3.85 0.02
N ILE A 77 -2.53 -3.41 0.59
CA ILE A 77 -3.18 -2.14 0.23
C ILE A 77 -2.21 -0.97 0.49
N GLY A 78 -1.57 -0.93 1.66
CA GLY A 78 -0.59 0.11 1.98
C GLY A 78 0.62 0.11 1.03
N GLN A 79 1.17 -1.06 0.71
CA GLN A 79 2.25 -1.20 -0.28
C GLN A 79 1.84 -0.64 -1.65
N LEU A 80 0.68 -1.07 -2.15
CA LEU A 80 0.18 -0.64 -3.46
C LEU A 80 -0.11 0.86 -3.50
N GLN A 81 -0.57 1.44 -2.39
CA GLN A 81 -0.81 2.87 -2.31
C GLN A 81 0.49 3.67 -2.41
N VAL A 82 1.54 3.25 -1.71
CA VAL A 82 2.87 3.88 -1.81
C VAL A 82 3.45 3.73 -3.21
N GLU A 83 3.36 2.54 -3.81
CA GLU A 83 3.82 2.30 -5.18
C GLU A 83 3.06 3.18 -6.19
N ARG A 84 1.73 3.30 -6.04
CA ARG A 84 0.90 4.17 -6.88
C ARG A 84 1.28 5.64 -6.71
N ASP A 85 1.42 6.13 -5.48
CA ASP A 85 1.76 7.53 -5.21
C ASP A 85 3.15 7.87 -5.72
N PHE A 86 4.09 6.93 -5.62
CA PHE A 86 5.41 7.05 -6.22
C PHE A 86 5.34 7.18 -7.75
N LEU A 87 4.60 6.30 -8.42
CA LEU A 87 4.47 6.32 -9.90
C LEU A 87 3.76 7.58 -10.40
N VAL A 88 2.69 8.03 -9.73
CA VAL A 88 1.99 9.27 -10.07
C VAL A 88 2.87 10.50 -9.80
N GLY A 89 3.68 10.46 -8.74
CA GLY A 89 4.63 11.52 -8.40
C GLY A 89 5.83 11.63 -9.36
N GLN A 90 6.08 10.63 -10.21
CA GLN A 90 7.17 10.71 -11.18
C GLN A 90 6.87 11.77 -12.25
N PRO A 91 7.73 12.79 -12.40
CA PRO A 91 7.47 13.90 -13.32
C PRO A 91 7.45 13.48 -14.79
N ALA A 92 8.05 12.33 -15.14
CA ALA A 92 7.98 11.76 -16.48
C ALA A 92 6.58 11.18 -16.77
N ILE A 93 6.03 10.40 -15.85
CA ILE A 93 4.70 9.79 -15.96
C ILE A 93 3.62 10.87 -15.85
N ALA A 94 3.77 11.83 -14.92
CA ALA A 94 2.85 12.95 -14.78
C ALA A 94 2.76 13.81 -16.06
N ARG A 95 3.85 13.97 -16.80
CA ARG A 95 3.86 14.66 -18.10
C ARG A 95 3.15 13.87 -19.20
N LEU A 96 3.28 12.55 -19.20
CA LEU A 96 2.58 11.67 -20.15
C LEU A 96 1.07 11.63 -19.88
N LEU A 97 0.68 11.52 -18.61
CA LEU A 97 -0.73 11.48 -18.20
C LEU A 97 -1.45 12.83 -18.39
N LYS A 98 -0.74 13.97 -18.22
CA LYS A 98 -1.34 15.31 -18.38
C LYS A 98 -1.43 15.79 -19.83
N GLY A 99 -1.01 15.02 -20.84
CA GLY A 99 -1.26 15.34 -22.26
C GLY A 99 -0.81 16.74 -22.70
N GLY A 100 0.15 17.36 -22.01
CA GLY A 100 0.56 18.73 -22.27
C GLY A 100 1.55 18.80 -23.43
N ARG A 101 1.07 19.09 -24.64
CA ARG A 101 1.93 19.59 -25.74
C ARG A 101 2.80 20.74 -25.19
N PRO A 102 4.12 20.70 -25.33
CA PRO A 102 4.92 21.89 -25.06
C PRO A 102 4.57 22.94 -26.12
N GLN A 103 3.84 23.98 -25.72
CA GLN A 103 3.67 25.15 -26.57
C GLN A 103 5.02 25.86 -26.66
N ARG A 104 5.69 25.68 -27.79
CA ARG A 104 6.96 26.34 -28.11
C ARG A 104 6.67 27.82 -28.31
N SER A 105 6.61 28.58 -27.22
CA SER A 105 6.49 30.03 -27.30
C SER A 105 7.84 30.61 -27.75
N SER A 106 7.94 30.90 -29.04
CA SER A 106 8.96 31.80 -29.58
C SER A 106 8.73 33.18 -28.95
N LYS A 107 9.44 33.47 -27.86
CA LYS A 107 9.67 34.84 -27.43
C LYS A 107 11.15 35.11 -27.60
N ARG A 108 11.47 35.70 -28.75
CA ARG A 108 12.70 36.43 -29.02
C ARG A 108 12.77 37.56 -27.99
N THR A 109 13.33 37.29 -26.81
CA THR A 109 13.51 38.32 -25.78
C THR A 109 14.62 39.25 -26.25
N HIS A 110 14.20 40.45 -26.65
CA HIS A 110 15.08 41.57 -26.92
C HIS A 110 15.85 41.90 -25.65
N PHE A 111 17.18 41.83 -25.74
CA PHE A 111 18.11 42.17 -24.68
C PHE A 111 17.98 43.67 -24.34
N ARG A 112 17.45 43.98 -23.15
CA ARG A 112 17.62 45.30 -22.54
C ARG A 112 18.19 45.14 -21.14
N SER A 113 19.50 45.26 -21.11
CA SER A 113 20.31 45.50 -19.93
C SER A 113 19.94 46.84 -19.29
N ARG A 114 19.70 46.88 -17.97
CA ARG A 114 20.31 47.84 -17.02
C ARG A 114 19.62 47.82 -15.64
N LYS A 115 20.48 47.64 -14.63
CA LYS A 115 20.42 48.16 -13.25
C LYS A 115 19.35 47.62 -12.29
N LEU A 116 19.74 46.63 -11.48
CA LEU A 116 19.47 46.68 -10.04
C LEU A 116 20.51 45.89 -9.22
N THR A 117 21.80 46.08 -9.52
CA THR A 117 22.89 45.64 -8.65
C THR A 117 23.34 46.83 -7.79
N HIS A 118 22.54 47.20 -6.79
CA HIS A 118 23.03 48.10 -5.73
C HIS A 118 22.37 47.89 -4.35
N HIS A 119 21.39 46.97 -4.23
CA HIS A 119 20.71 46.70 -2.95
C HIS A 119 21.11 45.38 -2.27
N LEU A 120 21.90 44.53 -2.96
CA LEU A 120 22.29 43.21 -2.45
C LEU A 120 23.72 43.15 -1.89
N SER A 121 24.58 44.13 -2.19
CA SER A 121 25.92 44.23 -1.59
C SER A 121 25.85 44.60 -0.11
N HIS A 122 24.90 45.46 0.28
CA HIS A 122 24.74 45.90 1.67
C HIS A 122 24.13 44.82 2.59
N PHE A 123 23.34 43.90 2.04
CA PHE A 123 22.76 42.79 2.80
C PHE A 123 23.80 41.69 3.08
N PHE A 124 24.74 41.47 2.15
CA PHE A 124 25.78 40.45 2.30
C PHE A 124 26.88 40.85 3.30
N ALA A 125 27.16 42.15 3.47
CA ALA A 125 28.12 42.65 4.46
C ALA A 125 27.63 42.51 5.91
N ARG A 126 26.30 42.60 6.15
CA ARG A 126 25.71 42.53 7.50
C ARG A 126 25.43 41.10 7.99
N ALA A 127 25.36 40.12 7.08
CA ALA A 127 25.25 38.71 7.44
C ALA A 127 26.58 38.10 7.93
N ASN A 128 27.72 38.64 7.49
CA ASN A 128 29.04 38.11 7.83
C ASN A 128 29.60 38.65 9.17
N SER A 129 29.03 39.73 9.73
CA SER A 129 29.42 40.27 11.04
C SER A 129 28.83 39.49 12.22
N VAL A 130 27.74 38.74 12.03
CA VAL A 130 27.09 37.95 13.10
C VAL A 130 27.78 36.59 13.35
N LEU A 131 28.72 36.18 12.48
CA LEU A 131 29.44 34.91 12.62
C LEU A 131 30.80 35.02 13.33
N ARG A 132 31.11 36.16 13.96
CA ARG A 132 32.44 36.40 14.57
C ARG A 132 32.47 36.63 16.07
N LEU A 133 31.39 36.33 16.81
CA LEU A 133 31.42 36.32 18.28
C LEU A 133 30.71 35.07 18.78
N GLY A 134 31.49 34.05 19.11
CA GLY A 134 31.02 32.79 19.66
C GLY A 134 32.03 31.66 19.51
N GLU A 135 33.24 31.85 20.05
CA GLU A 135 34.12 30.72 20.36
C GLU A 135 33.47 29.89 21.47
N GLY A 136 33.39 28.58 21.28
CA GLY A 136 32.82 27.69 22.30
C GLY A 136 32.35 26.34 21.79
N SER A 137 33.32 25.49 21.43
CA SER A 137 33.27 24.02 21.56
C SER A 137 32.21 23.18 20.80
N ARG A 138 32.72 22.17 20.08
CA ARG A 138 32.05 21.13 19.25
C ARG A 138 31.68 21.53 17.82
N ALA A 139 32.55 21.16 16.89
CA ALA A 139 32.31 21.18 15.45
C ALA A 139 31.07 20.32 15.10
N ASN A 140 29.95 20.99 14.81
CA ASN A 140 28.73 20.33 14.36
C ASN A 140 28.84 20.08 12.84
N PRO A 141 28.83 18.82 12.35
CA PRO A 141 29.07 18.49 10.95
C PRO A 141 28.04 19.13 10.01
N HIS A 142 26.84 19.43 10.52
CA HIS A 142 25.79 20.10 9.76
C HIS A 142 26.12 21.57 9.44
N LYS A 143 26.88 22.25 10.32
CA LYS A 143 27.30 23.64 10.13
C LYS A 143 28.43 23.75 9.09
N LEU A 144 29.32 22.75 9.06
CA LEU A 144 30.37 22.61 8.06
C LEU A 144 29.79 22.29 6.68
N ALA A 145 28.78 21.41 6.61
CA ALA A 145 28.07 21.11 5.36
C ALA A 145 27.41 22.37 4.77
N TYR A 146 26.76 23.19 5.60
CA TYR A 146 26.13 24.43 5.15
C TYR A 146 27.15 25.45 4.63
N GLN A 147 28.30 25.60 5.30
CA GLN A 147 29.39 26.46 4.83
C GLN A 147 29.99 25.96 3.50
N HIS A 148 30.11 24.65 3.32
CA HIS A 148 30.62 24.08 2.08
C HIS A 148 29.66 24.30 0.90
N ILE A 149 28.35 24.08 1.12
CA ILE A 149 27.30 24.35 0.11
C ILE A 149 27.27 25.85 -0.25
N ALA A 150 27.37 26.74 0.73
CA ALA A 150 27.41 28.18 0.50
C ALA A 150 28.64 28.60 -0.33
N ARG A 151 29.81 28.01 -0.04
CA ARG A 151 31.03 28.24 -0.84
C ARG A 151 30.91 27.70 -2.26
N GLN A 152 30.34 26.51 -2.44
CA GLN A 152 30.12 25.93 -3.78
C GLN A 152 29.13 26.77 -4.61
N ALA A 153 28.07 27.29 -3.99
CA ALA A 153 27.11 28.18 -4.64
C ALA A 153 27.77 29.49 -5.10
N LEU A 154 28.62 30.10 -4.25
CA LEU A 154 29.36 31.31 -4.60
C LEU A 154 30.38 31.07 -5.73
N CYS A 155 31.11 29.95 -5.72
CA CYS A 155 32.00 29.58 -6.83
C CYS A 155 31.23 29.39 -8.14
N ARG A 156 30.06 28.74 -8.13
CA ARG A 156 29.22 28.60 -9.33
C ARG A 156 28.68 29.93 -9.84
N LEU A 157 28.27 30.83 -8.95
CA LEU A 157 27.82 32.17 -9.33
C LEU A 157 28.96 33.01 -9.96
N ARG A 158 30.20 32.78 -9.51
CA ARG A 158 31.41 33.41 -10.07
C ARG A 158 31.77 32.85 -11.45
N SER A 159 31.75 31.52 -11.62
CA SER A 159 31.99 30.87 -12.92
C SER A 159 30.92 31.21 -13.97
N CYS A 160 29.70 31.57 -13.55
CA CYS A 160 28.65 32.05 -14.44
C CYS A 160 28.72 33.56 -14.75
N GLY A 161 29.77 34.28 -14.33
CA GLY A 161 29.97 35.70 -14.67
C GLY A 161 28.94 36.66 -14.06
N LYS A 162 28.27 36.26 -12.97
CA LYS A 162 27.20 37.06 -12.33
C LYS A 162 27.67 37.93 -11.17
N ILE A 163 28.96 37.86 -10.83
CA ILE A 163 29.61 38.64 -9.77
C ILE A 163 31.00 39.06 -10.29
N GLU A 164 31.14 40.30 -10.73
CA GLU A 164 32.44 40.98 -10.84
C GLU A 164 32.63 41.83 -9.58
N LEU A 165 33.87 41.91 -9.08
CA LEU A 165 34.26 42.79 -7.97
C LEU A 165 34.28 44.25 -8.44
#